data_AF-A0A091GRH1-F1
#
_entry.id   AF-A0A091GRH1-F1
#
_cell.length_a   1.000
_cell.length_b   1.000
_cell.length_c   1.000
_cell.angle_alpha   90.00
_cell.angle_beta   90.00
_cell.angle_gamma   90.00
#
_symmetry.space_group_name_H-M   'P 1'
#
loop_
_entity.id
_entity.type
_entity.pdbx_description
1 polymer ?
#
loop_
_entity_poly.entity_id
_entity_poly.type
_entity_poly.pdbx_seq_one_letter_code
_entity_poly.pdbx_strand_id
1 'polypeptide(L)'
;LPDSSVRPGQLCCIMVETWWYRVIIHRVLDGQQVEVFYADYGNLEVVPKSRLRFLKWCHSKLPAQAIPCSLAGVRAVEGTWSDAATLLFKELCGSKLLVGIVDEYVKGVLHLCLCDTSTEADVYLHRVLSDGGHADICEETVPSQVRREASAS
;
A
#
# COMPACT_ATOMS: atom_id res chain seq x y z
N LEU A 1 -12.76 23.20 7.55
CA LEU A 1 -13.91 22.40 8.05
C LEU A 1 -14.30 22.94 9.43
N PRO A 2 -15.58 22.94 9.83
CA PRO A 2 -15.97 23.23 11.21
C PRO A 2 -15.34 22.23 12.17
N ASP A 3 -14.97 22.65 13.37
CA ASP A 3 -14.27 21.79 14.35
C ASP A 3 -15.06 20.51 14.69
N SER A 4 -16.40 20.60 14.72
CA SER A 4 -17.29 19.44 14.92
C SER A 4 -17.15 18.33 13.86
N SER A 5 -16.60 18.68 12.70
CA SER A 5 -16.36 17.75 11.58
C SER A 5 -14.92 17.24 11.52
N VAL A 6 -14.00 17.78 12.32
CA VAL A 6 -12.59 17.37 12.32
C VAL A 6 -12.41 16.21 13.29
N ARG A 7 -12.54 14.97 12.79
CA ARG A 7 -12.42 13.73 13.57
C ARG A 7 -11.81 12.59 12.75
N PRO A 8 -11.16 11.60 13.38
CA PRO A 8 -10.65 10.42 12.69
C PRO A 8 -11.70 9.75 11.80
N GLY A 9 -11.29 9.30 10.62
CA GLY A 9 -12.15 8.66 9.62
C GLY A 9 -12.95 9.61 8.72
N GLN A 10 -12.94 10.93 8.99
CA GLN A 10 -13.65 11.89 8.13
C GLN A 10 -12.96 12.01 6.77
N LEU A 11 -13.65 11.63 5.70
CA LEU A 11 -13.26 11.91 4.32
C LEU A 11 -13.46 13.40 4.01
N CYS A 12 -12.42 14.04 3.49
CA CYS A 12 -12.40 15.45 3.13
C CYS A 12 -11.40 15.67 1.98
N CYS A 13 -11.03 16.92 1.72
CA CYS A 13 -9.96 17.23 0.79
C CYS A 13 -9.05 18.35 1.28
N ILE A 14 -7.85 18.39 0.70
CA ILE A 14 -6.90 19.49 0.83
C ILE A 14 -6.42 19.92 -0.55
N MET A 15 -6.02 21.18 -0.65
CA MET A 15 -5.33 21.69 -1.83
C MET A 15 -3.82 21.66 -1.56
N VAL A 16 -3.06 21.07 -2.48
CA VAL A 16 -1.60 21.15 -2.53
C VAL A 16 -1.28 21.79 -3.87
N GLU A 17 -0.65 22.97 -3.83
CA GLU A 17 -0.46 23.83 -5.01
C GLU A 17 -1.79 24.13 -5.72
N THR A 18 -2.00 23.57 -6.91
CA THR A 18 -3.21 23.74 -7.73
C THR A 18 -4.13 22.53 -7.71
N TRP A 19 -3.72 21.42 -7.09
CA TRP A 19 -4.41 20.14 -7.13
C TRP A 19 -5.15 19.84 -5.83
N TRP A 20 -6.35 19.26 -5.95
CA TRP A 20 -7.14 18.80 -4.81
C TRP A 20 -6.95 17.30 -4.62
N TYR A 21 -6.67 16.92 -3.38
CA TYR A 21 -6.45 15.53 -2.99
C TYR A 21 -7.52 15.08 -2.01
N ARG A 22 -8.01 13.85 -2.18
CA ARG A 22 -8.90 13.22 -1.21
C ARG A 22 -8.06 12.72 -0.05
N VAL A 23 -8.44 13.13 1.16
CA VAL A 23 -7.76 12.73 2.37
C VAL A 23 -8.74 12.29 3.44
N ILE A 24 -8.32 11.34 4.25
CA ILE A 24 -9.04 10.87 5.43
C ILE A 24 -8.27 11.38 6.64
N ILE A 25 -8.96 12.03 7.58
CA ILE A 25 -8.32 12.41 8.85
C ILE A 25 -7.91 11.13 9.57
N HIS A 26 -6.61 10.90 9.74
CA HIS A 26 -6.09 9.72 10.43
C HIS A 26 -6.16 9.93 11.95
N ARG A 27 -5.62 11.04 12.43
CA ARG A 27 -5.71 11.47 13.84
C ARG A 27 -5.64 12.98 13.98
N VAL A 28 -6.25 13.49 15.06
CA VAL A 28 -6.10 14.89 15.47
C VAL A 28 -4.92 14.98 16.42
N LEU A 29 -3.94 15.81 16.09
CA LEU A 29 -2.70 15.91 16.88
C LEU A 29 -2.86 16.95 18.00
N ASP A 30 -3.40 18.12 17.66
CA ASP A 30 -3.59 19.24 18.58
C ASP A 30 -4.75 20.15 18.13
N GLY A 31 -4.83 21.36 18.69
CA GLY A 31 -5.84 22.36 18.35
C GLY A 31 -5.79 22.84 16.90
N GLN A 32 -4.64 22.78 16.23
CA GLN A 32 -4.36 23.36 14.91
C GLN A 32 -3.97 22.34 13.84
N GLN A 33 -3.46 21.17 14.21
CA GLN A 33 -2.89 20.18 13.29
C GLN A 33 -3.64 18.85 13.31
N VAL A 34 -3.63 18.20 12.15
CA VAL A 34 -4.10 16.82 11.97
C VAL A 34 -3.09 16.05 11.15
N GLU A 35 -3.03 14.75 11.34
CA GLU A 35 -2.40 13.85 10.39
C GLU A 35 -3.48 13.29 9.47
N VAL A 36 -3.24 13.35 8.16
CA VAL A 36 -4.18 12.91 7.13
C VAL A 36 -3.57 11.79 6.29
N PHE A 37 -4.41 10.84 5.89
CA PHE A 37 -4.07 9.79 4.93
C PHE A 37 -4.56 10.17 3.55
N TYR A 38 -3.68 10.19 2.56
CA TYR A 38 -4.05 10.43 1.17
C TYR A 38 -4.73 9.17 0.60
N ALA A 39 -6.05 9.24 0.44
CA ALA A 39 -6.89 8.09 0.11
C ALA A 39 -6.53 7.42 -1.23
N ASP A 40 -5.85 8.15 -2.11
CA ASP A 40 -5.50 7.70 -3.45
C ASP A 40 -4.01 7.39 -3.62
N TYR A 41 -3.18 7.69 -2.62
CA TYR A 41 -1.72 7.56 -2.69
C TYR A 41 -1.11 6.71 -1.57
N GLY A 42 -1.79 6.60 -0.42
CA GLY A 42 -1.37 5.71 0.66
C GLY A 42 -0.42 6.32 1.69
N ASN A 43 0.05 7.56 1.47
CA ASN A 43 0.95 8.24 2.41
C ASN A 43 0.19 9.01 3.51
N LEU A 44 0.86 9.23 4.64
CA LEU A 44 0.42 10.11 5.72
C LEU A 44 1.17 11.45 5.64
N GLU A 45 0.49 12.54 6.01
CA GLU A 45 1.10 13.87 6.14
C GLU A 45 0.44 14.64 7.28
N VAL A 46 1.24 15.44 8.00
CA VAL A 46 0.73 16.40 8.98
C VAL A 46 0.39 17.71 8.28
N VAL A 47 -0.85 18.16 8.42
CA VAL A 47 -1.33 19.40 7.80
C VAL A 47 -2.10 20.27 8.80
N PRO A 48 -2.09 21.60 8.63
CA PRO A 48 -2.97 22.50 9.37
C PRO A 48 -4.45 22.18 9.09
N LYS A 49 -5.29 22.18 10.13
CA LYS A 49 -6.75 22.06 10.02
C LYS A 49 -7.37 23.09 9.07
N SER A 50 -6.75 24.27 9.00
CA SER A 50 -7.13 25.36 8.10
C SER A 50 -7.02 24.99 6.61
N ARG A 51 -6.28 23.94 6.23
CA ARG A 51 -6.23 23.43 4.85
C ARG A 51 -7.39 22.48 4.50
N LEU A 52 -8.06 21.91 5.50
CA LEU A 52 -9.14 20.95 5.27
C LEU A 52 -10.39 21.62 4.70
N ARG A 53 -10.96 21.04 3.65
CA ARG A 53 -12.24 21.44 3.04
C ARG A 53 -13.18 20.24 2.91
N PHE A 54 -14.48 20.51 2.88
CA PHE A 54 -15.45 19.47 2.56
C PHE A 54 -15.22 18.94 1.15
N LEU A 55 -15.22 17.62 1.00
CA LEU A 55 -15.23 16.98 -0.30
C LEU A 55 -16.65 17.05 -0.86
N LYS A 56 -16.81 17.55 -2.09
CA LYS A 56 -18.12 17.49 -2.78
C LYS A 56 -18.51 16.03 -3.02
N TRP A 57 -19.78 15.71 -2.83
CA TRP A 57 -20.31 14.34 -2.99
C TRP A 57 -20.03 13.72 -4.38
N CYS A 58 -20.00 14.53 -5.45
CA CYS A 58 -19.64 14.04 -6.77
C CYS A 58 -18.22 13.44 -6.83
N HIS A 59 -17.30 13.89 -5.97
CA HIS A 59 -15.92 13.41 -5.89
C HIS A 59 -15.72 12.29 -4.85
N SER A 60 -16.77 11.90 -4.11
CA SER A 60 -16.72 10.76 -3.18
C SER A 60 -17.23 9.45 -3.80
N LYS A 61 -17.69 9.48 -5.05
CA LYS A 61 -18.25 8.29 -5.73
C LYS A 61 -17.21 7.23 -6.06
N LEU A 62 -16.03 7.65 -6.50
CA LEU A 62 -14.93 6.73 -6.78
C LEU A 62 -14.41 6.15 -5.46
N PRO A 63 -14.20 4.83 -5.31
CA PRO A 63 -13.54 4.29 -4.11
C PRO A 63 -12.12 4.83 -3.94
N ALA A 64 -11.58 4.78 -2.72
CA ALA A 64 -10.16 5.08 -2.46
C ALA A 64 -9.26 4.23 -3.37
N GLN A 65 -8.24 4.83 -3.98
CA GLN A 65 -7.38 4.12 -4.94
C GLN A 65 -6.10 3.56 -4.31
N ALA A 66 -5.71 4.03 -3.12
CA ALA A 66 -4.65 3.39 -2.35
C ALA A 66 -5.22 2.19 -1.60
N ILE A 67 -4.83 0.99 -2.02
CA ILE A 67 -5.28 -0.26 -1.42
C ILE A 67 -4.17 -0.80 -0.50
N PRO A 68 -4.44 -1.07 0.78
CA PRO A 68 -3.47 -1.71 1.66
C PRO A 68 -3.13 -3.12 1.18
N CYS A 69 -1.84 -3.39 1.02
CA CYS A 69 -1.35 -4.67 0.52
C CYS A 69 -0.16 -5.20 1.34
N SER A 70 0.03 -6.51 1.30
CA SER A 70 1.20 -7.23 1.79
C SER A 70 1.72 -8.17 0.71
N LEU A 71 3.03 -8.40 0.67
CA LEU A 71 3.61 -9.39 -0.24
C LEU A 71 3.37 -10.79 0.31
N ALA A 72 2.72 -11.64 -0.48
CA ALA A 72 2.44 -13.04 -0.14
C ALA A 72 3.69 -13.92 -0.26
N GLY A 73 3.71 -15.06 0.44
CA GLY A 73 4.76 -16.08 0.33
C GLY A 73 6.04 -15.81 1.11
N VAL A 74 6.18 -14.65 1.77
CA VAL A 74 7.39 -14.29 2.52
C VAL A 74 7.09 -13.56 3.83
N ARG A 75 8.04 -13.63 4.77
CA ARG A 75 8.06 -12.86 6.02
C ARG A 75 9.46 -12.31 6.30
N ALA A 76 9.54 -11.36 7.21
CA ALA A 76 10.82 -10.87 7.71
C ALA A 76 11.61 -11.97 8.45
N VAL A 77 12.92 -12.03 8.23
CA VAL A 77 13.84 -13.02 8.82
C VAL A 77 13.86 -12.97 10.35
N GLU A 78 13.90 -11.75 10.93
CA GLU A 78 13.96 -11.54 12.38
C GLU A 78 12.64 -10.93 12.93
N GLY A 79 11.52 -11.22 12.27
CA GLY A 79 10.20 -10.69 12.65
C GLY A 79 9.96 -9.21 12.25
N THR A 80 10.99 -8.47 11.88
CA THR A 80 10.90 -7.11 11.32
C THR A 80 11.69 -6.96 10.03
N TRP A 81 11.13 -6.26 9.04
CA TRP A 81 11.81 -6.00 7.76
C TRP A 81 13.02 -5.11 7.97
N SER A 82 14.19 -5.52 7.46
CA SER A 82 15.39 -4.70 7.49
C SER A 82 15.30 -3.53 6.50
N ASP A 83 16.10 -2.49 6.72
CA ASP A 83 16.20 -1.36 5.79
C ASP A 83 16.65 -1.83 4.40
N ALA A 84 17.58 -2.78 4.35
CA ALA A 84 18.07 -3.37 3.10
C ALA A 84 16.95 -4.10 2.34
N ALA A 85 16.15 -4.91 3.04
CA ALA A 85 14.99 -5.59 2.44
C ALA A 85 13.96 -4.59 1.91
N THR A 86 13.69 -3.53 2.69
CA THR A 86 12.74 -2.47 2.33
C THR A 86 13.22 -1.67 1.12
N LEU A 87 14.52 -1.36 1.04
CA LEU A 87 15.12 -0.65 -0.08
C LEU A 87 15.06 -1.50 -1.35
N LEU A 88 15.48 -2.76 -1.28
CA LEU A 88 15.40 -3.68 -2.41
C LEU A 88 13.95 -3.82 -2.91
N PHE A 89 12.98 -3.99 -2.02
CA PHE A 89 11.57 -4.08 -2.42
C PHE A 89 11.08 -2.80 -3.12
N LYS A 90 11.50 -1.61 -2.65
CA LYS A 90 11.19 -0.33 -3.32
C LYS A 90 11.79 -0.26 -4.71
N GLU A 91 13.03 -0.70 -4.89
CA GLU A 91 13.71 -0.74 -6.20
C GLU A 91 13.01 -1.70 -7.16
N LEU A 92 12.60 -2.88 -6.67
CA LEU A 92 11.85 -3.85 -7.47
C LEU A 92 10.48 -3.33 -7.92
N CYS A 93 9.81 -2.53 -7.09
CA CYS A 93 8.51 -1.91 -7.42
C CYS A 93 8.62 -0.60 -8.22
N GLY A 94 9.77 0.08 -8.17
CA GLY A 94 9.92 1.44 -8.65
C GLY A 94 9.71 1.59 -10.16
N SER A 95 8.84 2.51 -10.56
CA SER A 95 8.61 2.92 -11.96
C SER A 95 8.29 1.77 -12.92
N LYS A 96 7.67 0.70 -12.42
CA LYS A 96 7.32 -0.50 -13.19
C LYS A 96 5.84 -0.81 -13.08
N LEU A 97 5.27 -1.34 -14.16
CA LEU A 97 3.96 -1.99 -14.12
C LEU A 97 4.18 -3.44 -13.70
N LEU A 98 3.67 -3.80 -12.52
CA LEU A 98 3.73 -5.16 -12.00
C LEU A 98 2.37 -5.84 -12.13
N VAL A 99 2.40 -7.15 -12.35
CA VAL A 99 1.22 -8.00 -12.24
C VAL A 99 1.08 -8.41 -10.78
N GLY A 100 -0.08 -8.13 -10.18
CA GLY A 100 -0.44 -8.57 -8.84
C GLY A 100 -1.50 -9.66 -8.90
N ILE A 101 -1.16 -10.85 -8.41
CA ILE A 101 -2.12 -11.95 -8.21
C ILE A 101 -2.57 -11.91 -6.76
N VAL A 102 -3.89 -11.81 -6.54
CA VAL A 102 -4.47 -11.84 -5.19
C VAL A 102 -4.44 -13.27 -4.66
N ASP A 103 -3.73 -13.48 -3.56
CA ASP A 103 -3.71 -14.75 -2.84
C ASP A 103 -4.87 -14.80 -1.83
N GLU A 104 -4.95 -13.80 -0.94
CA GLU A 104 -6.02 -13.69 0.05
C GLU A 104 -6.33 -12.23 0.44
N TYR A 105 -7.47 -12.02 1.12
CA TYR A 105 -7.86 -10.74 1.70
C TYR A 105 -8.17 -10.92 3.18
N VAL A 106 -7.30 -10.39 4.05
CA VAL A 106 -7.38 -10.59 5.49
C VAL A 106 -7.38 -9.24 6.20
N LYS A 107 -8.41 -9.00 7.02
CA LYS A 107 -8.52 -7.81 7.88
C LYS A 107 -8.29 -6.48 7.15
N GLY A 108 -8.74 -6.35 5.90
CA GLY A 108 -8.59 -5.11 5.14
C GLY A 108 -7.35 -5.01 4.26
N VAL A 109 -6.48 -6.03 4.26
CA VAL A 109 -5.21 -6.05 3.53
C VAL A 109 -5.25 -7.12 2.44
N LEU A 110 -4.88 -6.77 1.21
CA LEU A 110 -4.69 -7.72 0.12
C LEU A 110 -3.30 -8.35 0.21
N HIS A 111 -3.24 -9.67 0.26
CA HIS A 111 -1.99 -10.41 0.14
C HIS A 111 -1.76 -10.73 -1.33
N LEU A 112 -0.67 -10.22 -1.89
CA LEU A 112 -0.41 -10.25 -3.32
C LEU A 112 0.87 -11.01 -3.63
N CYS A 113 0.84 -11.88 -4.64
CA CYS A 113 2.04 -12.27 -5.36
C CYS A 113 2.32 -11.19 -6.43
N LEU A 114 3.42 -10.47 -6.29
CA LEU A 114 3.86 -9.47 -7.27
C LEU A 114 4.89 -10.06 -8.24
N CYS A 115 4.67 -9.79 -9.52
CA CYS A 115 5.51 -10.24 -10.62
C CYS A 115 5.84 -9.08 -11.57
N ASP A 116 7.12 -8.93 -11.90
CA ASP A 116 7.59 -8.09 -12.99
C ASP A 116 7.61 -8.93 -14.27
N THR A 117 6.79 -8.55 -15.25
CA THR A 117 6.66 -9.23 -16.54
C THR A 117 7.23 -8.37 -17.68
N SER A 118 8.09 -7.40 -17.36
CA SER A 118 8.70 -6.50 -18.35
C SER A 118 9.93 -7.10 -19.05
N THR A 119 10.46 -8.20 -18.53
CA THR A 119 11.59 -8.95 -19.07
C THR A 119 11.13 -10.22 -19.80
N GLU A 120 12.04 -10.92 -20.48
CA GLU A 120 11.73 -12.19 -21.18
C GLU A 120 11.28 -13.30 -20.22
N ALA A 121 11.75 -13.25 -18.97
CA ALA A 121 11.33 -14.15 -17.91
C ALA A 121 10.60 -13.37 -16.82
N ASP A 122 9.57 -13.98 -16.24
CA ASP A 122 8.80 -13.43 -15.13
C ASP A 122 9.64 -13.40 -13.84
N VAL A 123 9.73 -12.23 -13.22
CA VAL A 123 10.47 -12.02 -11.97
C VAL A 123 9.50 -11.84 -10.81
N TYR A 124 9.41 -12.87 -9.96
CA TYR A 124 8.58 -12.85 -8.76
C TYR A 124 9.31 -12.19 -7.59
N LEU A 125 8.77 -11.08 -7.08
CA LEU A 125 9.46 -10.26 -6.08
C LEU A 125 9.74 -11.00 -4.77
N HIS A 126 8.85 -11.90 -4.36
CA HIS A 126 9.04 -12.72 -3.15
C HIS A 126 10.26 -13.63 -3.25
N ARG A 127 10.55 -14.18 -4.45
CA ARG A 127 11.73 -15.01 -4.70
C ARG A 127 13.01 -14.18 -4.64
N VAL A 128 13.01 -12.98 -5.25
CA VAL A 128 14.17 -12.09 -5.21
C VAL A 128 14.53 -11.74 -3.77
N LEU A 129 13.54 -11.47 -2.92
CA LEU A 129 13.78 -11.22 -1.50
C LEU A 129 14.29 -12.46 -0.76
N SER A 130 13.70 -13.64 -0.97
CA SER A 130 14.13 -14.86 -0.29
C SER A 130 15.52 -15.32 -0.71
N ASP A 131 15.80 -15.34 -2.01
CA ASP A 131 17.07 -15.80 -2.58
C ASP A 131 18.22 -14.85 -2.19
N GLY A 132 17.91 -13.57 -2.01
CA GLY A 132 18.84 -12.57 -1.47
C GLY A 132 19.01 -12.60 0.06
N GLY A 133 18.35 -13.52 0.77
CA GLY A 133 18.39 -13.61 2.24
C GLY A 133 17.71 -12.44 2.95
N HIS A 134 16.86 -11.69 2.25
CA HIS A 134 16.11 -10.55 2.80
C HIS A 134 14.75 -10.96 3.40
N ALA A 135 14.30 -12.19 3.15
CA ALA A 135 13.05 -12.73 3.64
C ALA A 135 13.10 -14.25 3.83
N ASP A 136 12.31 -14.77 4.77
CA ASP A 136 12.03 -16.20 4.88
C ASP A 136 10.79 -16.57 4.07
N ILE A 137 10.78 -17.76 3.47
CA ILE A 137 9.61 -18.29 2.76
C ILE A 137 8.54 -18.73 3.76
N CYS A 138 7.28 -18.41 3.45
CA CYS A 138 6.10 -18.92 4.14
C CYS A 138 5.35 -19.91 3.24
N GLU A 139 5.38 -21.20 3.58
CA GLU A 139 4.84 -22.29 2.73
C GLU A 139 3.32 -22.22 2.48
N GLU A 140 2.56 -21.45 3.25
CA GLU A 140 1.09 -21.47 3.23
C GLU A 140 0.42 -20.62 2.11
N THR A 141 1.16 -19.77 1.39
CA THR A 141 0.57 -18.70 0.53
C THR A 141 1.11 -18.66 -0.91
N VAL A 142 1.45 -19.83 -1.46
CA VAL A 142 1.65 -19.96 -2.91
C VAL A 142 0.30 -20.29 -3.53
N PRO A 143 -0.26 -19.44 -4.42
CA PRO A 143 -1.51 -19.76 -5.11
C PRO A 143 -1.43 -21.14 -5.74
N SER A 144 -2.46 -21.96 -5.57
CA SER A 144 -2.51 -23.35 -6.07
C SER A 144 -2.19 -23.48 -7.58
N GLN A 145 -2.35 -22.39 -8.34
CA GLN A 145 -1.98 -22.29 -9.75
C GLN A 145 -0.45 -22.26 -9.97
N VAL A 146 0.31 -21.56 -9.13
CA VAL A 146 1.78 -21.50 -9.20
C VAL A 146 2.43 -22.80 -8.69
N ARG A 147 1.80 -23.48 -7.71
CA ARG A 147 2.27 -24.80 -7.24
C ARG A 147 2.29 -25.87 -8.34
N ARG A 148 1.43 -25.75 -9.37
CA ARG A 148 1.37 -26.72 -10.49
C ARG A 148 2.48 -26.57 -11.50
N GLU A 149 3.05 -25.38 -11.67
CA GLU A 149 4.15 -25.16 -12.61
C GLU A 149 5.51 -25.56 -12.03
N ALA A 150 5.71 -25.35 -10.72
CA ALA A 150 6.96 -25.72 -10.04
C ALA A 150 7.14 -27.24 -9.81
N SER A 151 6.08 -28.04 -9.96
CA SER A 151 6.13 -29.51 -9.81
C SER A 151 6.20 -30.25 -11.16
N ALA A 152 6.29 -29.52 -12.27
CA ALA A 152 6.42 -30.04 -13.63
C ALA A 152 7.83 -29.88 -14.23
N SER A 153 8.81 -29.46 -13.43
CA SER A 153 10.23 -29.27 -13.80
C SER A 153 11.17 -30.14 -12.99
#